data_AF-A0A833WJ27-F1
#
_entry.id   AF-A0A833WJ27-F1
#
_cell.length_a   1.000
_cell.length_b   1.000
_cell.length_c   1.000
_cell.angle_alpha   90.00
_cell.angle_beta   90.00
_cell.angle_gamma   90.00
#
_symmetry.space_group_name_H-M   'P 1'
#
loop_
_entity.id
_entity.type
_entity.pdbx_description
1 polymer ?
#
loop_
_entity_poly.entity_id
_entity_poly.type
_entity_poly.pdbx_seq_one_letter_code
_entity_poly.pdbx_strand_id
1 'polypeptide(L)'
;MLRTLPQLLPDHEPSIHSLPEFVFRLATEVNWEEEEPCFESVAHALARWYGEMRYPGNTEREALVLEHVLFPATKAATFCPPNELNDTQLLTPVACLTNLYKIFERC
;
A
#
# COMPACT_ATOMS: atom_id res chain seq x y z
N MET A 1 21.13 14.58 -8.37
CA MET A 1 19.93 15.08 -7.65
C MET A 1 18.70 14.42 -8.24
N LEU A 2 17.82 13.89 -7.39
CA LEU A 2 16.51 13.36 -7.80
C LEU A 2 15.61 14.52 -8.23
N ARG A 3 14.95 14.40 -9.38
CA ARG A 3 14.12 15.50 -9.95
C ARG A 3 12.63 15.18 -9.95
N THR A 4 12.28 13.92 -10.21
CA THR A 4 10.91 13.48 -10.43
C THR A 4 10.71 12.07 -9.89
N LEU A 5 9.46 11.73 -9.62
CA LEU A 5 9.02 10.41 -9.16
C LEU A 5 7.95 9.85 -10.11
N PRO A 6 7.79 8.51 -10.20
CA PRO A 6 6.78 7.91 -11.04
C PRO A 6 5.38 8.08 -10.44
N GLN A 7 4.41 8.57 -11.22
CA GLN A 7 3.02 8.62 -10.78
C GLN A 7 2.36 7.24 -10.97
N LEU A 8 2.28 6.44 -9.90
CA LEU A 8 1.69 5.09 -9.95
C LEU A 8 0.16 5.09 -9.93
N LEU A 9 -0.42 6.03 -9.19
CA LEU A 9 -1.87 6.20 -9.06
C LEU A 9 -2.17 7.71 -9.04
N PRO A 10 -3.23 8.18 -9.72
CA PRO A 10 -3.65 9.58 -9.63
C PRO A 10 -3.88 10.01 -8.19
N ASP A 11 -3.45 11.23 -7.86
CA ASP A 11 -3.60 11.85 -6.54
C ASP A 11 -2.94 11.09 -5.37
N HIS A 12 -2.05 10.14 -5.67
CA HIS A 12 -1.29 9.39 -4.69
C HIS A 12 0.20 9.72 -4.76
N GLU A 13 0.72 10.29 -3.67
CA GLU A 13 2.14 10.61 -3.51
C GLU A 13 2.69 9.96 -2.23
N PRO A 14 3.87 9.30 -2.31
CA PRO A 14 4.46 8.65 -1.15
C PRO A 14 4.98 9.68 -0.14
N SER A 15 5.07 9.28 1.13
CA SER A 15 5.66 10.13 2.16
C SER A 15 7.15 10.38 1.89
N ILE A 16 7.52 11.66 1.72
CA ILE A 16 8.91 12.07 1.49
C ILE A 16 9.83 11.75 2.67
N HIS A 17 9.26 11.60 3.87
CA HIS A 17 10.03 11.23 5.06
C HIS A 17 10.76 9.90 4.89
N SER A 18 10.19 8.98 4.12
CA SER A 18 10.77 7.65 3.86
C SER A 18 11.66 7.61 2.61
N LEU A 19 11.90 8.76 1.95
CA LEU A 19 12.80 8.84 0.79
C LEU A 19 14.22 8.34 1.10
N PRO A 20 14.87 8.70 2.23
CA PRO A 20 16.22 8.20 2.52
C PRO A 20 16.27 6.67 2.62
N GLU A 21 15.23 6.07 3.23
CA GLU A 21 15.11 4.61 3.32
C GLU A 21 14.91 3.98 1.95
N PHE A 22 14.05 4.57 1.10
CA PHE A 22 13.88 4.13 -0.28
C PHE A 22 15.20 4.15 -1.06
N VAL A 23 15.95 5.26 -1.00
CA VAL A 23 17.24 5.39 -1.70
C VAL A 23 18.26 4.37 -1.18
N PHE A 24 18.29 4.13 0.14
CA PHE A 24 19.14 3.11 0.73
C PHE A 24 18.80 1.71 0.19
N ARG A 25 17.53 1.31 0.25
CA ARG A 25 17.08 0.00 -0.27
C ARG A 25 17.33 -0.15 -1.76
N LEU A 26 17.14 0.92 -2.54
CA LEU A 26 17.43 0.92 -3.97
C LEU A 26 18.92 0.62 -4.25
N ALA A 27 19.82 1.11 -3.39
CA ALA A 27 21.25 0.87 -3.52
C ALA A 27 21.68 -0.52 -3.01
N THR A 28 21.03 -1.07 -1.97
CA THR A 28 21.50 -2.25 -1.26
C THR A 28 20.68 -3.52 -1.46
N GLU A 29 19.39 -3.41 -1.78
CA GLU A 29 18.44 -4.54 -1.87
C GLU A 29 18.07 -4.91 -3.32
N VAL A 30 18.44 -4.09 -4.30
CA VAL A 30 18.16 -4.35 -5.72
C VAL A 30 19.27 -5.19 -6.35
N ASN A 31 18.89 -6.24 -7.07
CA ASN A 31 19.82 -7.01 -7.90
C ASN A 31 20.04 -6.26 -9.22
N TRP A 32 21.19 -5.59 -9.38
CA TRP A 32 21.52 -4.85 -10.60
C TRP A 32 22.22 -5.69 -11.68
N GLU A 33 22.46 -6.98 -11.42
CA GLU A 33 23.25 -7.85 -12.30
C GLU A 33 22.37 -8.61 -13.31
N GLU A 34 21.14 -8.98 -12.92
CA GLU A 34 20.21 -9.77 -13.74
C GLU A 34 18.94 -8.99 -14.07
N GLU A 35 18.51 -9.03 -15.34
CA GLU A 35 17.41 -8.19 -15.85
C GLU A 35 16.08 -8.39 -15.11
N GLU A 36 15.59 -9.62 -15.04
CA GLU A 36 14.28 -9.93 -14.44
C GLU A 36 14.26 -9.66 -12.92
N PRO A 37 15.23 -10.15 -12.11
CA PRO A 37 15.34 -9.79 -10.69
C PRO A 37 15.55 -8.29 -10.43
N CYS A 38 16.22 -7.57 -11.34
CA CYS A 38 16.37 -6.11 -11.25
C CYS A 38 15.02 -5.43 -11.31
N PHE A 39 14.22 -5.72 -12.35
CA PHE A 39 12.90 -5.11 -12.49
C PHE A 39 11.98 -5.46 -11.32
N GLU A 40 11.98 -6.72 -10.88
CA GLU A 40 11.19 -7.15 -9.74
C GLU A 40 11.59 -6.42 -8.44
N SER A 41 12.88 -6.37 -8.12
CA SER A 41 13.36 -5.76 -6.88
C SER A 41 13.20 -4.23 -6.87
N VAL A 42 13.37 -3.56 -8.02
CA VAL A 42 13.06 -2.12 -8.16
C VAL A 42 11.56 -1.87 -7.97
N ALA A 43 10.69 -2.69 -8.57
CA ALA A 43 9.25 -2.57 -8.40
C ALA A 43 8.84 -2.77 -6.94
N HIS A 44 9.43 -3.73 -6.23
CA HIS A 44 9.21 -3.94 -4.80
C HIS A 44 9.70 -2.78 -3.93
N ALA A 45 10.87 -2.20 -4.24
CA ALA A 45 11.38 -1.04 -3.52
C ALA A 45 10.44 0.18 -3.67
N LEU A 46 9.93 0.42 -4.89
CA LEU A 46 8.92 1.43 -5.15
C LEU A 46 7.61 1.12 -4.43
N ALA A 47 7.07 -0.10 -4.56
CA ALA A 47 5.81 -0.51 -3.93
C ALA A 47 5.87 -0.36 -2.41
N ARG A 48 6.99 -0.70 -1.78
CA ARG A 48 7.20 -0.52 -0.34
C ARG A 48 7.16 0.95 0.06
N TRP A 49 7.78 1.84 -0.72
CA TRP A 49 7.75 3.27 -0.42
C TRP A 49 6.38 3.90 -0.69
N TYR A 50 5.70 3.53 -1.77
CA TYR A 50 4.35 3.97 -2.08
C TYR A 50 3.29 3.37 -1.15
N GLY A 51 3.57 2.24 -0.49
CA GLY A 51 2.71 1.67 0.55
C GLY A 51 2.94 2.28 1.94
N GLU A 52 3.95 3.13 2.13
CA GLU A 52 4.25 3.74 3.42
C GLU A 52 3.32 4.93 3.69
N MET A 53 2.55 4.82 4.78
CA MET A 53 1.50 5.79 5.14
C MET A 53 1.88 6.68 6.33
N ARG A 54 3.16 6.68 6.76
CA ARG A 54 3.64 7.57 7.82
C ARG A 54 3.85 9.01 7.31
N TYR A 55 2.92 9.89 7.69
CA TYR A 55 2.98 11.33 7.40
C TYR A 55 3.23 12.15 8.68
N PRO A 56 4.50 12.41 9.07
CA PRO A 56 4.80 13.17 10.27
C PRO A 56 4.23 14.59 10.19
N GLY A 57 3.56 15.03 11.27
CA GLY A 57 2.93 16.35 11.33
C GLY A 57 1.56 16.47 10.65
N ASN A 58 1.04 15.38 10.05
CA ASN A 58 -0.32 15.34 9.53
C ASN A 58 -0.96 13.98 9.79
N THR A 59 -1.59 13.84 10.95
CA THR A 59 -2.20 12.60 11.43
C THR A 59 -3.46 12.20 10.67
N GLU A 60 -4.12 13.14 9.99
CA GLU A 60 -5.36 12.86 9.24
C GLU A 60 -5.09 12.39 7.81
N ARG A 61 -3.91 12.72 7.26
CA ARG A 61 -3.56 12.41 5.87
C ARG A 61 -3.62 10.92 5.56
N GLU A 62 -3.19 10.07 6.48
CA GLU A 62 -3.26 8.61 6.31
C GLU A 62 -4.71 8.16 6.06
N ALA A 63 -5.64 8.57 6.93
CA ALA A 63 -7.04 8.22 6.80
C ALA A 63 -7.65 8.76 5.49
N LEU A 64 -7.34 10.00 5.13
CA LEU A 64 -7.84 10.62 3.91
C LEU A 64 -7.33 9.92 2.63
N VAL A 65 -6.06 9.56 2.59
CA VAL A 65 -5.45 8.83 1.46
C VAL A 65 -6.06 7.43 1.34
N LEU A 66 -6.24 6.73 2.46
CA LEU A 66 -6.89 5.42 2.47
C LEU A 66 -8.32 5.50 1.93
N GLU A 67 -9.11 6.43 2.46
CA GLU A 67 -10.54 6.55 2.13
C GLU A 67 -10.79 7.03 0.69
N HIS A 68 -10.06 8.04 0.24
CA HIS A 68 -10.39 8.75 -1.00
C HIS A 68 -9.51 8.36 -2.19
N VAL A 69 -8.38 7.67 -1.97
CA VAL A 69 -7.43 7.34 -3.03
C VAL A 69 -7.20 5.83 -3.12
N LEU A 70 -6.73 5.20 -2.04
CA LEU A 70 -6.35 3.78 -2.08
C LEU A 70 -7.55 2.84 -2.14
N PHE A 71 -8.56 2.99 -1.27
CA PHE A 71 -9.73 2.11 -1.31
C PHE A 71 -10.56 2.22 -2.60
N PRO A 72 -10.76 3.40 -3.20
CA PRO A 72 -11.37 3.50 -4.52
C PRO A 72 -10.54 2.77 -5.59
N ALA A 73 -9.22 2.91 -5.56
CA ALA A 73 -8.33 2.25 -6.51
C ALA A 73 -8.31 0.71 -6.36
N THR A 74 -8.33 0.19 -5.12
CA THR A 74 -8.37 -1.27 -4.90
C THR A 74 -9.73 -1.89 -5.23
N LYS A 75 -10.82 -1.11 -5.19
CA LYS A 75 -12.15 -1.54 -5.64
C LYS A 75 -12.28 -1.54 -7.16
N ALA A 76 -11.37 -0.89 -7.89
CA ALA A 76 -11.41 -0.86 -9.35
C ALA A 76 -11.02 -2.23 -9.93
N ALA A 77 -11.55 -2.55 -11.12
CA ALA A 77 -11.33 -3.83 -11.80
C ALA A 77 -9.85 -4.08 -12.21
N THR A 78 -8.99 -3.07 -12.09
CA THR A 78 -7.55 -3.16 -12.39
C THR A 78 -6.75 -3.78 -11.26
N PHE A 79 -7.29 -3.83 -10.03
CA PHE A 79 -6.61 -4.47 -8.91
C PHE A 79 -6.88 -5.97 -8.92
N CYS A 80 -5.82 -6.75 -9.11
CA CYS A 80 -5.85 -8.22 -9.03
C CYS A 80 -5.26 -8.64 -7.68
N PRO A 81 -6.09 -8.99 -6.68
CA PRO A 81 -5.60 -9.40 -5.38
C PRO A 81 -4.77 -10.69 -5.49
N PRO A 82 -3.57 -10.76 -4.90
CA PRO A 82 -2.79 -11.99 -4.85
C PRO A 82 -3.48 -13.03 -3.94
N ASN A 83 -3.28 -14.32 -4.23
CA ASN A 83 -3.95 -15.42 -3.53
C ASN A 83 -3.58 -15.49 -2.04
N GLU A 84 -2.39 -14.99 -1.71
CA GLU A 84 -1.83 -14.86 -0.37
C GLU A 84 -2.74 -14.04 0.55
N LEU A 85 -3.54 -13.11 0.01
CA LEU A 85 -4.50 -12.33 0.82
C LEU A 85 -5.60 -13.19 1.45
N ASN A 86 -5.81 -14.43 0.99
CA ASN A 86 -6.71 -15.37 1.64
C ASN A 86 -6.13 -15.97 2.93
N ASP A 87 -4.85 -15.75 3.22
CA ASP A 87 -4.29 -16.11 4.51
C ASP A 87 -4.95 -15.28 5.62
N THR A 88 -5.48 -15.97 6.61
CA THR A 88 -6.12 -15.39 7.80
C THR A 88 -5.21 -14.46 8.58
N GLN A 89 -3.88 -14.54 8.42
CA GLN A 89 -2.94 -13.60 9.03
C GLN A 89 -2.88 -12.24 8.32
N LEU A 90 -3.28 -12.16 7.04
CA LEU A 90 -3.29 -10.92 6.26
C LEU A 90 -4.67 -10.25 6.23
N LEU A 91 -5.74 -11.02 6.00
CA LEU A 91 -7.12 -10.53 6.05
C LEU A 91 -7.96 -11.39 7.00
N THR A 92 -8.22 -10.86 8.20
CA THR A 92 -9.01 -11.56 9.23
C THR A 92 -10.45 -11.02 9.27
N PRO A 93 -11.48 -11.85 9.02
CA PRO A 93 -12.86 -11.46 9.24
C PRO A 93 -13.12 -11.24 10.74
N VAL A 94 -13.38 -9.99 11.16
CA VAL A 94 -13.58 -9.66 12.58
C VAL A 94 -15.02 -9.86 13.03
N ALA A 95 -15.99 -9.67 12.12
CA ALA A 95 -17.41 -9.77 12.45
C ALA A 95 -18.24 -10.24 11.25
N CYS A 96 -19.42 -10.78 11.53
CA CYS A 96 -20.41 -11.18 10.52
C CYS A 96 -21.77 -10.59 10.89
N LEU A 97 -22.35 -9.80 9.98
CA LEU A 97 -23.64 -9.13 10.21
C LEU A 97 -24.76 -10.13 10.55
N THR A 98 -24.79 -11.29 9.90
CA THR A 98 -25.77 -12.36 10.18
C THR A 98 -25.70 -12.88 11.62
N ASN A 99 -24.52 -12.83 12.25
CA ASN A 99 -24.36 -13.18 13.67
C ASN A 99 -24.68 -12.01 14.58
N LEU A 100 -24.31 -10.78 14.19
CA LEU A 100 -24.61 -9.57 14.95
C LEU A 100 -26.12 -9.31 15.05
N TYR A 101 -26.87 -9.50 13.96
CA TYR A 101 -28.32 -9.31 13.94
C TYR A 101 -29.11 -10.32 14.78
N LYS A 102 -28.49 -11.40 15.28
CA LYS A 102 -29.11 -12.33 16.24
C LYS A 102 -29.08 -11.81 17.68
N ILE A 103 -28.21 -10.84 17.96
CA ILE A 103 -27.98 -10.29 19.31
C ILE A 103 -28.49 -8.84 19.38
N PHE A 104 -28.20 -8.06 18.34
CA PHE A 104 -28.59 -6.65 18.25
C PHE A 104 -29.88 -6.50 17.47
N GLU A 105 -31.01 -6.54 18.19
CA GLU A 105 -32.34 -6.31 17.65
C GLU A 105 -32.81 -4.86 17.88
N ARG A 106 -33.86 -4.47 17.15
CA ARG A 106 -34.51 -3.17 17.27
C ARG A 106 -35.28 -3.14 18.60
N CYS A 107 -35.37 -1.97 19.25
CA CYS A 107 -36.23 -1.78 20.41
C CYS A 107 -37.71 -1.99 20.07
#